data_AF-A0A1H3RNB2-F1
#
_entry.id   AF-A0A1H3RNB2-F1
#
_cell.length_a   1.000
_cell.length_b   1.000
_cell.length_c   1.000
_cell.angle_alpha   90.00
_cell.angle_beta   90.00
_cell.angle_gamma   90.00
#
_symmetry.space_group_name_H-M   'P 1'
#
loop_
_entity.id
_entity.type
_entity.pdbx_description
1 polymer ?
#
loop_
_entity_poly.entity_id
_entity_poly.type
_entity_poly.pdbx_seq_one_letter_code
_entity_poly.pdbx_strand_id
1 'polypeptide(L)'
;MTSVGRRFYYYHVTGKWIETEDGGKPIEEIDIGDKVLAKNEETGEIAYKEVEWLFKREIDEIYEVHIGGEVIQTTDEHPFWVIGEGWVPAKDLRKGDLFETDKGKKLAVDKIVKKKQKATVYNFKVKDFHTYYVSNLKVLTHNKCYRDTFFEAYPELKGKVVVHHAIEQQAMRRYPGKYTNDEMHSLDNLRGIPKELNNTLHLSTIRKEWNQFYKDNPNATKGQISGKSREVDDKYGHLFKPPIR
;
A
#
# COMPACT_ATOMS: atom_id res chain seq x y z
N MET A 1 21.67 -13.03 -13.53
CA MET A 1 20.40 -13.04 -14.28
C MET A 1 19.54 -11.91 -13.79
N THR A 2 19.39 -10.86 -14.58
CA THR A 2 18.62 -9.64 -14.28
C THR A 2 17.13 -9.99 -14.29
N SER A 3 16.53 -10.13 -13.11
CA SER A 3 15.09 -10.41 -13.01
C SER A 3 14.29 -9.16 -13.39
N VAL A 4 13.33 -9.35 -14.29
CA VAL A 4 12.43 -8.31 -14.78
C VAL A 4 11.65 -7.74 -13.60
N GLY A 5 11.84 -6.44 -13.35
CA GLY A 5 11.47 -5.75 -12.12
C GLY A 5 9.99 -5.90 -11.73
N ARG A 6 9.77 -6.59 -10.61
CA ARG A 6 8.52 -6.47 -9.85
C ARG A 6 8.48 -5.07 -9.24
N ARG A 7 7.57 -4.21 -9.69
CA ARG A 7 7.31 -2.91 -9.05
C ARG A 7 6.51 -3.16 -7.77
N PHE A 8 7.22 -3.27 -6.66
CA PHE A 8 6.65 -2.97 -5.35
C PHE A 8 6.67 -1.44 -5.17
N TYR A 9 5.93 -0.93 -4.20
CA TYR A 9 5.77 0.53 -4.01
C TYR A 9 6.11 1.01 -2.59
N TYR A 10 6.41 0.07 -1.69
CA TYR A 10 6.59 0.33 -0.27
C TYR A 10 8.05 0.03 0.07
N TYR A 11 8.92 1.03 0.08
CA TYR A 11 10.32 0.78 0.44
C TYR A 11 10.78 1.70 1.56
N HIS A 12 11.77 1.24 2.31
CA HIS A 12 12.52 2.07 3.24
C HIS A 12 13.92 2.35 2.70
N VAL A 13 14.47 3.51 3.04
CA VAL A 13 15.86 3.83 2.75
C VAL A 13 16.79 2.95 3.59
N THR A 14 18.02 2.72 3.14
CA THR A 14 19.08 2.02 3.88
C THR A 14 19.21 2.46 5.35
N GLY A 15 19.66 1.55 6.22
CA GLY A 15 19.96 1.81 7.62
C GLY A 15 18.74 1.76 8.55
N LYS A 16 17.56 1.34 8.06
CA LYS A 16 16.39 1.11 8.93
C LYS A 16 16.50 -0.24 9.61
N TRP A 17 16.38 -0.21 10.93
CA TRP A 17 16.34 -1.40 11.76
C TRP A 17 15.03 -2.16 11.56
N ILE A 18 15.16 -3.46 11.32
CA ILE A 18 14.08 -4.44 11.18
C ILE A 18 14.24 -5.44 12.32
N GLU A 19 13.17 -5.68 13.07
CA GLU A 19 13.20 -6.69 14.14
C GLU A 19 13.19 -8.10 13.54
N THR A 20 14.24 -8.88 13.80
CA THR A 20 14.33 -10.30 13.41
C THR A 20 14.39 -11.22 14.62
N GLU A 21 14.15 -12.52 14.43
CA GLU A 21 14.19 -13.54 15.51
C GLU A 21 15.56 -13.57 16.22
N ASP A 22 16.64 -13.23 15.50
CA ASP A 22 18.03 -13.24 16.00
C ASP A 22 18.51 -11.85 16.49
N GLY A 23 17.59 -10.90 16.63
CA GLY A 23 17.89 -9.51 16.94
C GLY A 23 17.74 -8.60 15.72
N GLY A 24 17.78 -7.29 15.93
CA GLY A 24 17.50 -6.38 14.82
C GLY A 24 18.61 -6.37 13.76
N LYS A 25 18.22 -6.21 12.50
CA LYS A 25 19.12 -6.10 11.35
C LYS A 25 18.78 -4.85 10.52
N PRO A 26 19.77 -4.20 9.87
CA PRO A 26 19.51 -3.21 8.84
C PRO A 26 18.69 -3.81 7.68
N ILE A 27 17.77 -3.04 7.10
CA ILE A 27 16.90 -3.53 6.02
C ILE A 27 17.67 -4.02 4.78
N GLU A 28 18.85 -3.46 4.53
CA GLU A 28 19.75 -3.86 3.45
C GLU A 28 20.48 -5.19 3.70
N GLU A 29 20.47 -5.69 4.94
CA GLU A 29 21.09 -6.95 5.37
C GLU A 29 20.05 -8.07 5.60
N ILE A 30 18.76 -7.80 5.34
CA ILE A 30 17.71 -8.82 5.41
C ILE A 30 17.84 -9.78 4.24
N ASP A 31 17.90 -11.08 4.55
CA ASP A 31 18.01 -12.16 3.58
C ASP A 31 16.72 -12.99 3.45
N ILE A 32 16.55 -13.68 2.32
CA ILE A 32 15.48 -14.69 2.17
C ILE A 32 15.73 -15.80 3.21
N GLY A 33 14.68 -16.16 3.94
CA GLY A 33 14.74 -17.11 5.04
C GLY A 33 14.89 -16.47 6.42
N ASP A 34 15.31 -15.20 6.51
CA ASP A 34 15.26 -14.46 7.78
C ASP A 34 13.82 -14.42 8.29
N LYS A 35 13.63 -14.50 9.62
CA LYS A 35 12.31 -14.33 10.21
C LYS A 35 12.18 -12.97 10.86
N VAL A 36 11.21 -12.18 10.40
CA VAL A 36 10.95 -10.82 10.89
C VAL A 36 9.68 -10.76 11.73
N LEU A 37 9.64 -9.85 12.71
CA LEU A 37 8.44 -9.66 13.52
C LEU A 37 7.33 -9.05 12.66
N ALA A 38 6.19 -9.74 12.59
CA ALA A 38 5.04 -9.36 11.80
C ALA A 38 3.76 -9.46 12.63
N LYS A 39 2.69 -8.79 12.17
CA LYS A 39 1.36 -8.83 12.78
C LYS A 39 0.31 -9.25 11.76
N ASN A 40 -0.47 -10.28 12.08
CA ASN A 40 -1.67 -10.61 11.33
C ASN A 40 -2.69 -9.49 11.53
N GLU A 41 -3.14 -8.88 10.45
CA GLU A 41 -4.10 -7.76 10.51
C GLU A 41 -5.50 -8.20 10.94
N GLU A 42 -5.91 -9.41 10.57
CA GLU A 42 -7.24 -9.95 10.85
C GLU A 42 -7.37 -10.38 12.32
N THR A 43 -6.35 -11.08 12.83
CA THR A 43 -6.39 -11.67 14.18
C THR A 43 -5.68 -10.83 15.23
N GLY A 44 -4.82 -9.90 14.81
CA GLY A 44 -3.92 -9.15 15.68
C GLY A 44 -2.72 -9.96 16.20
N GLU A 45 -2.60 -11.24 15.81
CA GLU A 45 -1.49 -12.12 16.21
C GLU A 45 -0.14 -11.53 15.80
N ILE A 46 0.82 -11.49 16.72
CA ILE A 46 2.19 -11.08 16.45
C ILE A 46 3.08 -12.32 16.46
N ALA A 47 3.82 -12.55 15.38
CA ALA A 47 4.72 -13.69 15.24
C ALA A 47 5.90 -13.38 14.32
N TYR A 48 6.99 -14.15 14.47
CA TYR A 48 8.10 -14.13 13.53
C TYR A 48 7.76 -14.91 12.26
N LYS A 49 7.90 -14.27 11.10
CA LYS A 49 7.53 -14.83 9.80
C LYS A 49 8.67 -14.71 8.80
N GLU A 50 8.80 -15.74 7.98
CA GLU A 50 9.87 -15.89 7.00
C GLU A 50 9.78 -14.82 5.91
N VAL A 51 10.94 -14.25 5.55
CA VAL A 51 11.11 -13.39 4.38
C VAL A 51 11.22 -14.27 3.14
N GLU A 52 10.26 -14.12 2.23
CA GLU A 52 10.18 -14.95 1.02
C GLU A 52 10.88 -14.29 -0.18
N TRP A 53 10.92 -12.96 -0.22
CA TRP A 53 11.43 -12.20 -1.36
C TRP A 53 12.01 -10.86 -0.93
N LEU A 54 13.08 -10.44 -1.60
CA LEU A 54 13.70 -9.13 -1.44
C LEU A 54 13.47 -8.25 -2.66
N PHE A 55 13.33 -6.95 -2.43
CA PHE A 55 13.16 -5.93 -3.45
C PHE A 55 14.12 -4.78 -3.20
N LYS A 56 14.77 -4.32 -4.26
CA LYS A 56 15.69 -3.18 -4.24
C LYS A 56 15.40 -2.28 -5.43
N ARG A 57 15.41 -0.96 -5.24
CA ARG A 57 15.36 0.02 -6.34
C ARG A 57 16.11 1.30 -6.00
N GLU A 58 16.48 2.03 -7.04
CA GLU A 58 16.96 3.42 -6.93
C GLU A 58 15.78 4.37 -7.13
N ILE A 59 15.70 5.40 -6.31
CA ILE A 59 14.76 6.51 -6.44
C ILE A 59 15.48 7.83 -6.28
N ASP A 60 14.85 8.91 -6.69
CA ASP A 60 15.36 10.28 -6.74
C ASP A 60 14.58 11.24 -5.83
N GLU A 61 13.61 10.70 -5.08
CA GLU A 61 12.77 11.42 -4.13
C GLU A 61 12.41 10.54 -2.93
N ILE A 62 12.48 11.10 -1.72
CA ILE A 62 12.10 10.43 -0.47
C ILE A 62 11.13 11.29 0.35
N TYR A 63 10.41 10.63 1.24
CA TYR A 63 9.62 11.25 2.30
C TYR A 63 10.25 10.94 3.66
N GLU A 64 10.44 11.97 4.48
CA GLU A 64 10.85 11.84 5.87
C GLU A 64 9.65 12.04 6.77
N VAL A 65 9.29 11.02 7.54
CA VAL A 65 8.26 11.05 8.57
C VAL A 65 8.97 11.16 9.92
N HIS A 66 8.84 12.30 10.57
CA HIS A 66 9.42 12.58 11.88
C HIS A 66 8.40 12.18 12.95
N ILE A 67 8.81 11.32 13.88
CA ILE A 67 7.93 10.78 14.90
C ILE A 67 8.71 10.41 16.15
N GLY A 68 8.33 10.97 17.31
CA GLY A 68 8.87 10.54 18.60
C GLY A 68 10.39 10.70 18.73
N GLY A 69 10.98 11.67 18.02
CA GLY A 69 12.43 11.91 17.99
C GLY A 69 13.20 11.09 16.94
N GLU A 70 12.54 10.21 16.19
CA GLU A 70 13.13 9.47 15.07
C GLU A 70 12.67 10.00 13.71
N VAL A 71 13.41 9.62 12.66
CA VAL A 71 13.07 9.92 11.27
C VAL A 71 12.96 8.63 10.47
N ILE A 72 11.77 8.34 9.97
CA ILE A 72 11.52 7.24 9.03
C ILE A 72 11.61 7.81 7.62
N GLN A 73 12.52 7.27 6.80
CA GLN A 73 12.70 7.67 5.42
C GLN A 73 12.12 6.59 4.50
N THR A 74 11.26 7.00 3.57
CA THR A 74 10.45 6.07 2.80
C THR A 74 10.01 6.66 1.45
N THR A 75 9.32 5.85 0.65
CA THR A 75 8.71 6.23 -0.62
C THR A 75 7.35 6.88 -0.41
N ASP A 76 6.90 7.66 -1.38
CA ASP A 76 5.64 8.43 -1.31
C ASP A 76 4.41 7.55 -1.07
N GLU A 77 4.37 6.37 -1.68
CA GLU A 77 3.26 5.42 -1.58
C GLU A 77 3.34 4.49 -0.35
N HIS A 78 4.39 4.56 0.48
CA HIS A 78 4.56 3.65 1.60
C HIS A 78 3.46 3.84 2.66
N PRO A 79 2.66 2.81 2.99
CA PRO A 79 1.54 2.93 3.91
C PRO A 79 2.00 2.82 5.37
N PHE A 80 1.44 3.67 6.22
CA PHE A 80 1.57 3.61 7.67
C PHE A 80 0.20 3.39 8.30
N TRP A 81 0.14 2.60 9.37
CA TRP A 81 -1.12 2.39 10.10
C TRP A 81 -1.40 3.58 11.00
N VAL A 82 -2.46 4.32 10.67
CA VAL A 82 -2.97 5.46 11.44
C VAL A 82 -4.20 5.03 12.23
N ILE A 83 -4.15 5.22 13.54
CA ILE A 83 -5.28 4.92 14.44
C ILE A 83 -6.50 5.75 14.02
N GLY A 84 -7.59 5.05 13.68
CA GLY A 84 -8.85 5.67 13.26
C GLY A 84 -8.97 5.96 11.76
N GLU A 85 -7.88 5.87 10.99
CA GLU A 85 -7.90 6.08 9.53
C GLU A 85 -7.52 4.82 8.73
N GLY A 86 -6.72 3.91 9.29
CA GLY A 86 -6.22 2.73 8.59
C GLY A 86 -4.88 2.98 7.89
N TRP A 87 -4.68 2.45 6.68
CA TRP A 87 -3.40 2.56 5.97
C TRP A 87 -3.34 3.90 5.23
N VAL A 88 -2.41 4.76 5.61
CA VAL A 88 -2.22 6.08 5.00
C VAL A 88 -0.86 6.13 4.31
N PRO A 89 -0.80 6.44 2.99
CA PRO A 89 0.46 6.63 2.29
C PRO A 89 1.31 7.75 2.90
N ALA A 90 2.64 7.61 2.86
CA ALA A 90 3.58 8.57 3.44
C ALA A 90 3.35 10.02 2.96
N LYS A 91 2.98 10.20 1.68
CA LYS A 91 2.69 11.51 1.10
C LYS A 91 1.39 12.16 1.60
N ASP A 92 0.47 11.35 2.13
CA ASP A 92 -0.85 11.78 2.59
C ASP A 92 -0.91 11.94 4.12
N LEU A 93 0.14 11.50 4.84
CA LEU A 93 0.30 11.70 6.28
C LEU A 93 0.31 13.18 6.66
N ARG A 94 -0.21 13.44 7.86
CA ARG A 94 -0.33 14.79 8.43
C ARG A 94 0.28 14.82 9.82
N LYS A 95 0.72 16.02 10.20
CA LYS A 95 1.12 16.28 11.58
C LYS A 95 -0.06 15.97 12.51
N GLY A 96 0.18 15.16 13.53
CA GLY A 96 -0.82 14.72 14.50
C GLY A 96 -1.43 13.35 14.22
N ASP A 97 -1.21 12.75 13.05
CA ASP A 97 -1.63 11.36 12.79
C ASP A 97 -0.98 10.44 13.83
N LEU A 98 -1.76 9.50 14.39
CA LEU A 98 -1.33 8.65 15.48
C LEU A 98 -0.95 7.26 14.97
N PHE A 99 0.30 6.85 15.18
CA PHE A 99 0.75 5.48 14.96
C PHE A 99 0.70 4.68 16.26
N GLU A 100 0.52 3.38 16.15
CA GLU A 100 0.61 2.42 17.26
C GLU A 100 1.89 1.60 17.11
N THR A 101 2.69 1.50 18.18
CA THR A 101 3.87 0.62 18.22
C THR A 101 3.47 -0.81 18.59
N ASP A 102 4.40 -1.76 18.46
CA ASP A 102 4.25 -3.17 18.90
C ASP A 102 3.73 -3.33 20.35
N LYS A 103 4.08 -2.40 21.24
CA LYS A 103 3.65 -2.37 22.65
C LYS A 103 2.37 -1.55 22.91
N GLY A 104 1.63 -1.16 21.88
CA GLY A 104 0.40 -0.38 22.02
C GLY A 104 0.63 1.10 22.38
N LYS A 105 1.86 1.59 22.34
CA LYS A 105 2.16 3.02 22.58
C LYS A 105 1.70 3.83 21.37
N LYS A 106 1.04 4.96 21.64
CA LYS A 106 0.62 5.90 20.60
C LYS A 106 1.69 6.98 20.40
N LEU A 107 2.08 7.21 19.15
CA LEU A 107 3.04 8.23 18.76
C LEU A 107 2.42 9.13 17.69
N ALA A 108 2.54 10.45 17.85
CA ALA A 108 2.03 11.40 16.88
C ALA A 108 3.10 11.74 15.84
N VAL A 109 2.71 11.85 14.57
CA VAL A 109 3.58 12.36 13.52
C VAL A 109 3.88 13.84 13.79
N ASP A 110 5.16 14.18 13.92
CA ASP A 110 5.63 15.53 14.23
C ASP A 110 5.71 16.40 12.98
N LYS A 111 6.23 15.81 11.89
CA LYS A 111 6.53 16.51 10.63
C LYS A 111 6.68 15.51 9.48
N ILE A 112 6.26 15.93 8.28
CA ILE A 112 6.53 15.23 7.03
C ILE A 112 7.35 16.15 6.14
N VAL A 113 8.46 15.65 5.58
CA VAL A 113 9.32 16.40 4.66
C VAL A 113 9.54 15.62 3.38
N LYS A 114 9.21 16.25 2.25
CA LYS A 114 9.53 15.75 0.92
C LYS A 114 10.93 16.23 0.51
N LYS A 115 11.82 15.31 0.10
CA LYS A 115 13.19 15.64 -0.35
C LYS A 115 13.47 15.04 -1.72
N LYS A 116 14.01 15.85 -2.65
CA LYS A 116 14.66 15.34 -3.86
C LYS A 116 16.05 14.84 -3.49
N GLN A 117 16.15 13.54 -3.25
CA GLN A 117 17.38 12.90 -2.81
C GLN A 117 17.45 11.53 -3.47
N LYS A 118 18.57 11.25 -4.15
CA LYS A 118 18.84 9.90 -4.64
C LYS A 118 19.04 8.95 -3.47
N ALA A 119 18.33 7.84 -3.48
CA ALA A 119 18.40 6.83 -2.45
C ALA A 119 18.18 5.44 -3.03
N THR A 120 18.94 4.48 -2.52
CA THR A 120 18.63 3.07 -2.64
C THR A 120 17.59 2.73 -1.59
N VAL A 121 16.52 2.06 -2.02
CA VAL A 121 15.43 1.66 -1.13
C VAL A 121 15.14 0.17 -1.21
N TYR A 122 14.76 -0.40 -0.07
CA TYR A 122 14.61 -1.82 0.19
C TYR A 122 13.20 -2.15 0.67
N ASN A 123 12.70 -3.32 0.28
CA ASN A 123 11.46 -3.91 0.77
C ASN A 123 11.56 -5.42 0.71
N PHE A 124 10.69 -6.14 1.41
CA PHE A 124 10.62 -7.58 1.33
C PHE A 124 9.19 -8.10 1.53
N LYS A 125 8.92 -9.30 1.00
CA LYS A 125 7.66 -10.02 1.23
C LYS A 125 7.84 -10.93 2.44
N VAL A 126 6.95 -10.77 3.41
CA VAL A 126 6.84 -11.61 4.60
C VAL A 126 5.73 -12.62 4.40
N LYS A 127 6.02 -13.88 4.70
CA LYS A 127 5.09 -15.00 4.61
C LYS A 127 3.89 -14.82 5.54
N ASP A 128 2.72 -15.22 5.06
CA ASP A 128 1.40 -15.17 5.72
C ASP A 128 0.89 -13.77 6.07
N PHE A 129 1.62 -13.03 6.91
CA PHE A 129 1.09 -11.82 7.58
C PHE A 129 1.25 -10.56 6.74
N HIS A 130 2.17 -10.57 5.78
CA HIS A 130 2.39 -9.45 4.85
C HIS A 130 2.58 -8.07 5.51
N THR A 131 3.06 -8.06 6.74
CA THR A 131 3.42 -6.86 7.52
C THR A 131 4.79 -7.07 8.13
N TYR A 132 5.44 -5.98 8.57
CA TYR A 132 6.64 -6.05 9.37
C TYR A 132 6.81 -4.80 10.22
N TYR A 133 7.55 -4.89 11.32
CA TYR A 133 7.88 -3.75 12.15
C TYR A 133 9.19 -3.10 11.70
N VAL A 134 9.20 -1.76 11.64
CA VAL A 134 10.34 -0.95 11.17
C VAL A 134 10.72 0.08 12.22
N SER A 135 12.01 0.44 12.21
CA SER A 135 12.67 1.40 13.12
C SER A 135 12.77 0.90 14.55
N ASN A 136 13.55 1.59 15.39
CA ASN A 136 13.65 1.21 16.81
C ASN A 136 12.32 1.46 17.55
N LEU A 137 11.46 2.31 16.97
CA LEU A 137 10.11 2.56 17.49
C LEU A 137 9.12 1.44 17.18
N LYS A 138 9.50 0.47 16.34
CA LYS A 138 8.64 -0.66 15.94
C LYS A 138 7.28 -0.17 15.47
N VAL A 139 7.30 0.63 14.41
CA VAL A 139 6.10 1.07 13.69
C VAL A 139 5.71 -0.04 12.72
N LEU A 140 4.46 -0.48 12.78
CA LEU A 140 3.94 -1.51 11.86
C LEU A 140 3.82 -0.93 10.45
N THR A 141 4.44 -1.61 9.49
CA THR A 141 4.34 -1.32 8.06
C THR A 141 3.76 -2.52 7.33
N HIS A 142 3.26 -2.26 6.12
CA HIS A 142 2.56 -3.26 5.33
C HIS A 142 3.28 -3.52 4.02
N ASN A 143 3.42 -4.79 3.67
CA ASN A 143 4.04 -5.23 2.42
C ASN A 143 3.04 -5.84 1.42
N LYS A 144 1.76 -6.05 1.79
CA LYS A 144 0.78 -6.61 0.86
C LYS A 144 0.49 -5.57 -0.23
N CYS A 145 1.00 -5.83 -1.41
CA CYS A 145 0.61 -5.10 -2.59
C CYS A 145 -0.76 -5.63 -3.02
N TYR A 146 -1.79 -4.79 -3.13
CA TYR A 146 -3.10 -5.23 -3.66
C TYR A 146 -2.99 -5.89 -5.05
N ARG A 147 -1.92 -5.57 -5.79
CA ARG A 147 -1.61 -6.20 -7.07
C ARG A 147 -1.26 -7.68 -6.92
N ASP A 148 -0.69 -8.09 -5.79
CA ASP A 148 -0.42 -9.50 -5.51
C ASP A 148 -1.73 -10.27 -5.36
N THR A 149 -2.73 -9.74 -4.64
CA THR A 149 -4.08 -10.33 -4.60
C THR A 149 -4.67 -10.53 -5.99
N PHE A 150 -4.52 -9.55 -6.89
CA PHE A 150 -4.97 -9.67 -8.27
C PHE A 150 -4.17 -10.70 -9.08
N PHE A 151 -2.84 -10.69 -8.99
CA PHE A 151 -1.98 -11.57 -9.78
C PHE A 151 -1.87 -12.99 -9.22
N GLU A 152 -2.26 -13.23 -7.97
CA GLU A 152 -2.48 -14.57 -7.43
C GLU A 152 -3.72 -15.20 -8.05
N ALA A 153 -4.78 -14.41 -8.26
CA ALA A 153 -5.98 -14.86 -8.97
C ALA A 153 -5.79 -14.96 -10.50
N TYR A 154 -5.00 -14.04 -11.09
CA TYR A 154 -4.78 -13.94 -12.55
C TYR A 154 -3.28 -13.85 -12.91
N PRO A 155 -2.48 -14.90 -12.64
CA PRO A 155 -1.02 -14.87 -12.83
C PRO A 155 -0.60 -14.60 -14.28
N GLU A 156 -1.39 -15.04 -15.26
CA GLU A 156 -1.15 -14.89 -16.70
C GLU A 156 -1.24 -13.44 -17.20
N LEU A 157 -1.85 -12.55 -16.41
CA LEU A 157 -1.99 -11.12 -16.72
C LEU A 157 -0.81 -10.29 -16.21
N LYS A 158 0.12 -10.91 -15.47
CA LYS A 158 1.30 -10.22 -14.92
C LYS A 158 2.11 -9.60 -16.05
N GLY A 159 2.38 -8.29 -15.90
CA GLY A 159 3.10 -7.51 -16.90
C GLY A 159 2.26 -7.07 -18.12
N LYS A 160 1.01 -7.53 -18.27
CA LYS A 160 0.10 -7.14 -19.36
C LYS A 160 -0.88 -6.04 -18.95
N VAL A 161 -1.22 -5.98 -17.67
CA VAL A 161 -2.20 -5.02 -17.13
C VAL A 161 -1.62 -4.11 -16.05
N VAL A 162 -2.27 -2.98 -15.84
CA VAL A 162 -2.20 -2.19 -14.62
C VAL A 162 -3.36 -2.60 -13.74
N VAL A 163 -3.07 -3.00 -12.50
CA VAL A 163 -4.14 -3.32 -11.53
C VAL A 163 -4.66 -2.01 -10.97
N HIS A 164 -5.98 -1.86 -10.98
CA HIS A 164 -6.68 -0.68 -10.52
C HIS A 164 -7.82 -1.07 -9.56
N HIS A 165 -8.22 -0.14 -8.70
CA HIS A 165 -9.33 -0.27 -7.78
C HIS A 165 -10.65 0.17 -8.43
N ALA A 166 -11.68 -0.67 -8.42
CA ALA A 166 -12.98 -0.34 -8.99
C ALA A 166 -13.64 0.82 -8.24
N ILE A 167 -13.69 0.72 -6.91
CA ILE A 167 -13.92 1.83 -5.98
C ILE A 167 -12.55 2.42 -5.64
N GLU A 168 -12.29 3.66 -6.04
CA GLU A 168 -10.96 4.27 -5.84
C GLU A 168 -10.61 4.42 -4.34
N GLN A 169 -9.33 4.26 -3.99
CA GLN A 169 -8.82 4.47 -2.62
C GLN A 169 -9.19 5.85 -2.04
N GLN A 170 -9.39 6.87 -2.89
CA GLN A 170 -9.86 8.20 -2.46
C GLN A 170 -11.23 8.18 -1.77
N ALA A 171 -12.05 7.17 -2.00
CA ALA A 171 -13.32 6.98 -1.32
C ALA A 171 -13.14 6.83 0.20
N MET A 172 -12.04 6.22 0.67
CA MET A 172 -11.76 6.08 2.11
C MET A 172 -11.54 7.44 2.77
N ARG A 173 -10.85 8.35 2.08
CA ARG A 173 -10.63 9.72 2.57
C ARG A 173 -11.88 10.60 2.46
N ARG A 174 -12.60 10.49 1.34
CA ARG A 174 -13.81 11.29 1.09
C ARG A 174 -14.99 10.86 1.95
N TYR A 175 -15.00 9.60 2.35
CA TYR A 175 -16.06 9.01 3.16
C TYR A 175 -15.48 8.16 4.29
N PRO A 176 -14.93 8.80 5.34
CA PRO A 176 -14.26 8.10 6.44
C PRO A 176 -15.15 7.01 7.07
N GLY A 177 -14.56 5.85 7.34
CA GLY A 177 -15.22 4.72 8.02
C GLY A 177 -16.17 3.86 7.16
N LYS A 178 -16.30 4.10 5.85
CA LYS A 178 -17.21 3.31 4.98
C LYS A 178 -16.61 2.02 4.42
N TYR A 179 -15.29 1.95 4.33
CA TYR A 179 -14.56 0.81 3.79
C TYR A 179 -13.36 0.47 4.67
N THR A 180 -13.08 -0.81 4.85
CA THR A 180 -11.81 -1.28 5.42
C THR A 180 -10.74 -1.39 4.32
N ASN A 181 -9.48 -1.51 4.71
CA ASN A 181 -8.41 -1.79 3.75
C ASN A 181 -8.60 -3.15 3.06
N ASP A 182 -9.09 -4.16 3.76
CA ASP A 182 -9.35 -5.48 3.17
C ASP A 182 -10.45 -5.41 2.12
N GLU A 183 -11.52 -4.67 2.38
CA GLU A 183 -12.55 -4.42 1.36
C GLU A 183 -11.97 -3.69 0.15
N MET A 184 -11.11 -2.70 0.40
CA MET A 184 -10.47 -1.92 -0.66
C MET A 184 -9.52 -2.78 -1.51
N HIS A 185 -8.74 -3.67 -0.89
CA HIS A 185 -7.76 -4.51 -1.57
C HIS A 185 -8.30 -5.89 -1.97
N SER A 186 -9.58 -6.18 -1.72
CA SER A 186 -10.24 -7.42 -2.14
C SER A 186 -10.23 -7.60 -3.66
N LEU A 187 -10.15 -8.85 -4.13
CA LEU A 187 -10.19 -9.17 -5.55
C LEU A 187 -11.43 -8.57 -6.25
N ASP A 188 -12.58 -8.57 -5.56
CA ASP A 188 -13.84 -7.99 -6.05
C ASP A 188 -13.75 -6.50 -6.36
N ASN A 189 -12.84 -5.78 -5.69
CA ASN A 189 -12.58 -4.37 -5.93
C ASN A 189 -11.38 -4.12 -6.85
N LEU A 190 -10.77 -5.14 -7.45
CA LEU A 190 -9.60 -4.99 -8.32
C LEU A 190 -9.94 -5.28 -9.80
N ARG A 191 -9.34 -4.51 -10.70
CA ARG A 191 -9.52 -4.59 -12.16
C ARG A 191 -8.16 -4.61 -12.85
N GLY A 192 -7.98 -5.47 -13.84
CA GLY A 192 -6.80 -5.44 -14.70
C GLY A 192 -7.08 -4.60 -15.95
N ILE A 193 -6.52 -3.39 -16.02
CA ILE A 193 -6.68 -2.52 -17.19
C ILE A 193 -5.49 -2.75 -18.12
N PRO A 194 -5.70 -3.11 -19.41
CA PRO A 194 -4.61 -3.26 -20.36
C PRO A 194 -3.70 -2.02 -20.38
N LYS A 195 -2.38 -2.22 -20.42
CA LYS A 195 -1.40 -1.13 -20.31
C LYS A 195 -1.60 -0.04 -21.37
N GLU A 196 -1.97 -0.45 -22.58
CA GLU A 196 -2.27 0.40 -23.72
C GLU A 196 -3.50 1.30 -23.51
N LEU A 197 -4.45 0.88 -22.65
CA LEU A 197 -5.65 1.65 -22.32
C LEU A 197 -5.48 2.48 -21.04
N ASN A 198 -4.41 2.30 -20.28
CA ASN A 198 -4.25 2.92 -18.97
C ASN A 198 -4.38 4.46 -19.02
N ASN A 199 -3.76 5.11 -20.01
CA ASN A 199 -3.77 6.58 -20.07
C ASN A 199 -5.13 7.14 -20.51
N THR A 200 -5.78 6.48 -21.45
CA THR A 200 -7.02 6.96 -22.08
C THR A 200 -8.26 6.57 -21.28
N LEU A 201 -8.29 5.36 -20.75
CA LEU A 201 -9.43 4.83 -20.01
C LEU A 201 -9.29 5.11 -18.51
N HIS A 202 -8.24 4.60 -17.87
CA HIS A 202 -8.09 4.68 -16.42
C HIS A 202 -7.79 6.11 -15.95
N LEU A 203 -6.70 6.71 -16.41
CA LEU A 203 -6.22 8.01 -15.95
C LEU A 203 -7.01 9.20 -16.50
N SER A 204 -7.92 8.97 -17.45
CA SER A 204 -8.76 10.01 -18.06
C SER A 204 -10.24 9.73 -17.87
N THR A 205 -10.82 8.79 -18.63
CA THR A 205 -12.28 8.61 -18.68
C THR A 205 -12.87 8.19 -17.33
N ILE A 206 -12.39 7.09 -16.75
CA ILE A 206 -12.83 6.58 -15.45
C ILE A 206 -12.56 7.62 -14.35
N ARG A 207 -11.38 8.24 -14.37
CA ARG A 207 -11.03 9.28 -13.39
C ARG A 207 -11.99 10.48 -13.44
N LYS A 208 -12.38 10.94 -14.63
CA LYS A 208 -13.35 12.05 -14.79
C LYS A 208 -14.71 11.68 -14.23
N GLU A 209 -15.18 10.45 -14.48
CA GLU A 209 -16.44 9.97 -13.94
C GLU A 209 -16.45 9.90 -12.40
N TRP A 210 -15.38 9.39 -11.78
CA TRP A 210 -15.25 9.37 -10.32
C TRP A 210 -15.18 10.77 -9.72
N ASN A 211 -14.41 11.67 -10.33
CA ASN A 211 -14.32 13.07 -9.89
C ASN A 211 -15.68 13.77 -9.92
N GLN A 212 -16.46 13.53 -10.97
CA GLN A 212 -17.81 14.07 -11.08
C GLN A 212 -18.73 13.48 -10.01
N PHE A 213 -18.71 12.15 -9.83
CA PHE A 213 -19.49 11.49 -8.77
C PHE A 213 -19.18 12.07 -7.38
N TYR A 214 -17.90 12.26 -7.03
CA TYR A 214 -17.52 12.84 -5.74
C TYR A 214 -17.97 14.29 -5.57
N LYS A 215 -18.00 15.07 -6.66
CA LYS A 215 -18.49 16.46 -6.64
C LYS A 215 -20.00 16.50 -6.37
N ASP A 216 -20.75 15.60 -6.98
CA ASP A 216 -22.21 15.56 -6.88
C ASP A 216 -22.70 14.87 -5.60
N ASN A 217 -21.86 14.04 -4.98
CA ASN A 217 -22.23 13.22 -3.83
C ASN A 217 -21.26 13.43 -2.64
N PRO A 218 -21.21 14.62 -2.01
CA PRO A 218 -20.29 14.89 -0.92
C PRO A 218 -20.47 13.99 0.31
N ASN A 219 -21.66 13.39 0.49
CA ASN A 219 -22.02 12.51 1.61
C ASN A 219 -22.57 11.14 1.14
N ALA A 220 -21.97 10.56 0.10
CA ALA A 220 -22.45 9.30 -0.48
C ALA A 220 -22.55 8.15 0.54
N THR A 221 -23.59 7.33 0.40
CA THR A 221 -23.70 6.03 1.10
C THR A 221 -22.83 4.96 0.44
N LYS A 222 -22.53 3.87 1.16
CA LYS A 222 -21.80 2.71 0.60
C LYS A 222 -22.52 2.16 -0.64
N GLY A 223 -23.86 2.12 -0.61
CA GLY A 223 -24.68 1.70 -1.73
C GLY A 223 -24.55 2.58 -2.98
N GLN A 224 -24.45 3.91 -2.81
CA GLN A 224 -24.21 4.83 -3.93
C GLN A 224 -22.81 4.67 -4.52
N ILE A 225 -21.79 4.49 -3.68
CA ILE A 225 -20.39 4.30 -4.12
C ILE A 225 -20.25 2.96 -4.87
N SER A 226 -20.78 1.88 -4.31
CA SER A 226 -20.83 0.58 -4.98
C SER A 226 -21.71 0.60 -6.23
N GLY A 227 -22.76 1.44 -6.27
CA GLY A 227 -23.54 1.72 -7.48
C GLY A 227 -22.70 2.36 -8.58
N LYS A 228 -21.88 3.36 -8.23
CA LYS A 228 -20.99 4.01 -9.19
C LYS A 228 -19.94 3.07 -9.76
N SER A 229 -19.32 2.24 -8.92
CA SER A 229 -18.38 1.22 -9.39
C SER A 229 -19.03 0.26 -10.38
N ARG A 230 -20.26 -0.19 -10.10
CA ARG A 230 -21.01 -1.06 -11.03
C ARG A 230 -21.31 -0.36 -12.35
N GLU A 231 -21.70 0.90 -12.33
CA GLU A 231 -21.93 1.69 -13.56
C GLU A 231 -20.67 1.78 -14.43
N VAL A 232 -19.50 1.99 -13.82
CA VAL A 232 -18.20 2.01 -14.52
C VAL A 232 -17.87 0.63 -15.08
N ASP A 233 -18.09 -0.43 -14.31
CA ASP A 233 -17.88 -1.81 -14.76
C ASP A 233 -18.82 -2.15 -15.92
N ASP A 234 -20.10 -1.77 -15.89
CA ASP A 234 -21.06 -2.05 -16.96
C ASP A 234 -20.70 -1.28 -18.26
N LYS A 235 -20.10 -0.08 -18.14
CA LYS A 235 -19.66 0.72 -19.30
C LYS A 235 -18.36 0.21 -19.92
N TYR A 236 -17.40 -0.22 -19.11
CA TYR A 236 -16.01 -0.42 -19.54
C TYR A 236 -15.45 -1.80 -19.23
N GLY A 237 -16.18 -2.64 -18.52
CA GLY A 237 -15.74 -3.94 -18.04
C GLY A 237 -15.33 -4.91 -19.14
N HIS A 238 -15.98 -4.81 -20.31
CA HIS A 238 -15.58 -5.52 -21.53
C HIS A 238 -14.16 -5.18 -22.03
N LEU A 239 -13.59 -4.04 -21.62
CA LEU A 239 -12.21 -3.62 -21.92
C LEU A 239 -11.18 -4.08 -20.88
N PHE A 240 -11.63 -4.60 -19.73
CA PHE A 240 -10.74 -5.09 -18.68
C PHE A 240 -10.22 -6.50 -18.99
N LYS A 241 -9.23 -6.94 -18.22
CA LYS A 241 -8.66 -8.28 -18.23
C LYS A 241 -8.57 -8.80 -16.78
N PRO A 242 -9.24 -9.92 -16.44
CA PRO A 242 -10.28 -10.54 -17.26
C PRO A 242 -11.42 -9.55 -17.54
N PRO A 243 -12.14 -9.70 -18.65
CA PRO A 243 -13.33 -8.91 -18.88
C PRO A 243 -14.34 -9.23 -17.78
N ILE A 244 -15.06 -8.21 -17.34
CA ILE A 244 -16.16 -8.34 -16.39
C ILE A 244 -17.37 -7.65 -16.99
N ARG A 245 -18.55 -8.22 -16.74
CA ARG A 245 -19.87 -7.67 -17.08
C ARG A 245 -20.05 -7.28 -18.55
#